data_AF-A0A7X9EC84-F1
#
_entry.id   AF-A0A7X9EC84-F1
#
_cell.length_a   1.000
_cell.length_b   1.000
_cell.length_c   1.000
_cell.angle_alpha   90.00
_cell.angle_beta   90.00
_cell.angle_gamma   90.00
#
_symmetry.space_group_name_H-M   'P 1'
#
loop_
_entity.id
_entity.type
_entity.pdbx_description
1 polymer ?
#
loop_
_entity_poly.entity_id
_entity_poly.type
_entity_poly.pdbx_seq_one_letter_code
_entity_poly.pdbx_strand_id
1 'polypeptide(L)' 'PIEVPDFRDKSIREKYRNDNWCTDPDIAGDNIAPHCSFGSPEIPDSVYDRVKKIWKQSI' A
#
# COMPACT_ATOMS: atom_id res chain seq x y z
N PRO A 1 4.88 -23.36 13.40
CA PRO A 1 3.94 -22.38 14.01
C PRO A 1 4.50 -20.96 13.88
N ILE A 2 3.71 -20.01 13.41
CA ILE A 2 4.09 -18.59 13.38
C ILE A 2 3.77 -18.01 14.75
N GLU A 3 4.72 -17.30 15.35
CA GLU A 3 4.52 -16.64 16.64
C GLU A 3 3.57 -15.44 16.46
N VAL A 4 2.47 -15.42 17.22
CA VAL A 4 1.51 -14.31 17.24
C VAL A 4 1.74 -13.50 18.51
N PRO A 5 2.13 -12.21 18.41
CA PRO A 5 2.42 -11.39 19.58
C PRO A 5 1.15 -11.12 20.41
N ASP A 6 1.26 -11.20 21.74
CA ASP A 6 0.17 -10.78 22.64
C ASP A 6 0.21 -9.27 22.89
N PHE A 7 -0.60 -8.52 22.15
CA PHE A 7 -0.71 -7.07 22.31
C PHE A 7 -1.44 -6.60 23.58
N ARG A 8 -1.89 -7.53 24.45
CA ARG A 8 -2.30 -7.20 25.81
C ARG A 8 -1.10 -6.82 26.67
N ASP A 9 0.07 -7.41 26.44
CA ASP A 9 1.32 -6.96 27.03
C ASP A 9 1.75 -5.64 26.37
N LYS A 10 1.78 -4.58 27.17
CA LYS A 10 2.22 -3.26 26.72
C LYS A 10 3.63 -3.31 26.16
N SER A 11 4.55 -4.05 26.77
CA SER A 11 5.95 -4.13 26.32
C SER A 11 6.08 -4.76 24.94
N ILE A 12 5.20 -5.72 24.59
CA ILE A 12 5.14 -6.32 23.25
C ILE A 12 4.53 -5.31 22.28
N ARG A 13 3.40 -4.68 22.64
CA ARG A 13 2.72 -3.70 21.78
C ARG A 13 3.60 -2.51 21.42
N GLU A 14 4.38 -1.97 22.36
CA GLU A 14 5.24 -0.81 22.09
C GLU A 14 6.32 -1.09 21.03
N LYS A 15 6.73 -2.36 20.84
CA LYS A 15 7.67 -2.74 19.77
C LYS A 15 7.11 -2.47 18.36
N TYR A 16 5.79 -2.47 18.20
CA TYR A 16 5.11 -2.25 16.92
C TYR A 16 4.47 -0.86 16.82
N ARG A 17 4.75 0.05 17.76
CA ARG A 17 4.06 1.35 17.86
C ARG A 17 4.23 2.22 16.61
N ASN A 18 5.38 2.10 15.96
CA ASN A 18 5.80 2.83 14.75
C ASN A 18 5.85 1.91 13.53
N ASP A 19 5.22 0.73 13.59
CA ASP A 19 5.00 -0.09 12.40
C ASP A 19 3.95 0.60 11.53
N ASN A 20 4.46 1.27 10.50
CA ASN A 20 3.67 2.07 9.56
C ASN A 20 3.53 1.37 8.21
N TRP A 21 3.76 0.04 8.14
CA TRP A 21 3.69 -0.68 6.88
C TRP A 21 2.28 -0.65 6.28
N CYS A 22 2.09 0.20 5.27
CA CYS A 22 0.80 0.38 4.58
C CYS A 22 1.02 0.88 3.14
N THR A 23 -0.06 0.93 2.36
CA THR A 23 -0.01 1.36 0.94
C THR A 23 -0.05 2.87 0.75
N ASP A 24 -0.13 3.65 1.83
CA ASP A 24 -0.17 5.11 1.78
C ASP A 24 1.27 5.66 1.91
N PRO A 25 1.85 6.25 0.85
CA PRO A 25 3.22 6.76 0.88
C PRO A 25 3.43 7.86 1.94
N ASP A 26 2.41 8.65 2.27
CA ASP A 26 2.53 9.76 3.23
C ASP A 26 2.64 9.25 4.68
N ILE A 27 2.12 8.05 4.95
CA ILE A 27 2.15 7.42 6.29
C ILE A 27 3.31 6.42 6.39
N ALA A 28 3.50 5.61 5.36
CA ALA A 28 4.47 4.52 5.37
C ALA A 28 5.91 5.02 5.22
N GLY A 29 6.12 6.13 4.51
CA GLY A 29 7.46 6.60 4.14
C GLY A 29 8.24 5.49 3.44
N ASP A 30 9.39 5.11 4.01
CA ASP A 30 10.24 4.04 3.48
C ASP A 30 9.65 2.63 3.65
N ASN A 31 8.62 2.46 4.49
CA ASN A 31 7.95 1.17 4.74
C ASN A 31 6.72 0.96 3.83
N ILE A 32 6.72 1.49 2.61
CA ILE A 32 5.56 1.36 1.72
C ILE A 32 5.27 -0.09 1.35
N ALA A 33 4.02 -0.50 1.54
CA ALA A 33 3.54 -1.81 1.11
C ALA A 33 3.30 -1.84 -0.40
N PRO A 34 3.58 -2.96 -1.09
CA PRO A 34 3.22 -3.12 -2.49
C PRO A 34 1.72 -2.94 -2.72
N HIS A 35 1.33 -2.30 -3.82
CA HIS A 35 -0.10 -2.09 -4.10
C HIS A 35 -0.80 -3.41 -4.46
N CYS A 36 -0.05 -4.37 -5.02
CA CYS A 36 -0.52 -5.70 -5.34
C CYS A 36 0.65 -6.70 -5.44
N SER A 37 0.34 -7.99 -5.57
CA SER A 37 1.33 -9.07 -5.74
C SER A 37 2.20 -8.94 -7.00
N PHE A 38 1.80 -8.10 -7.96
CA PHE A 38 2.52 -7.87 -9.21
C PHE A 38 3.44 -6.64 -9.16
N GLY A 39 3.58 -6.01 -7.99
CA GLY A 39 4.36 -4.78 -7.79
C GLY A 39 3.57 -3.51 -8.10
N SER A 40 4.29 -2.39 -8.14
CA SER A 40 3.74 -1.05 -8.36
C SER A 40 4.50 -0.34 -9.48
N PRO A 41 4.27 -0.68 -10.76
CA PRO A 41 4.94 -0.01 -11.87
C PRO A 41 4.47 1.43 -12.00
N GLU A 42 5.38 2.32 -12.42
CA GLU A 42 5.01 3.68 -12.82
C GLU A 42 4.26 3.62 -14.16
N ILE A 43 3.00 4.05 -14.16
CA ILE A 43 2.14 4.06 -15.34
C ILE A 43 2.14 5.51 -15.88
N PRO A 44 2.60 5.75 -17.12
CA PRO A 44 2.59 7.10 -17.68
C PRO A 44 1.17 7.65 -17.83
N ASP A 45 1.01 8.97 -17.62
CA ASP A 45 -0.29 9.67 -17.75
C ASP A 45 -0.99 9.42 -19.09
N SER A 46 -0.22 9.27 -20.17
CA SER A 46 -0.73 8.97 -21.52
C SER A 46 -1.58 7.70 -21.59
N VAL A 47 -1.31 6.71 -20.72
CA VAL A 47 -2.11 5.48 -20.62
C VAL A 47 -3.50 5.80 -20.06
N TYR A 48 -3.56 6.61 -19.00
CA TYR A 48 -4.82 7.04 -18.39
C TYR A 48 -5.64 7.91 -19.35
N ASP A 49 -4.99 8.83 -20.07
CA ASP A 49 -5.64 9.64 -21.10
C ASP A 49 -6.28 8.80 -22.21
N ARG A 50 -5.55 7.77 -22.67
CA ARG A 50 -6.07 6.84 -23.68
C ARG A 50 -7.30 6.10 -23.17
N VAL A 51 -7.24 5.53 -21.97
CA VAL A 51 -8.37 4.79 -21.37
C VAL A 51 -9.57 5.71 -21.16
N LYS A 52 -9.34 6.94 -20.69
CA LYS A 52 -10.39 7.97 -20.53
C LYS A 52 -11.07 8.30 -21.86
N LYS A 53 -10.31 8.39 -22.97
CA LYS A 53 -10.88 8.61 -24.30
C LYS A 53 -11.77 7.45 -24.75
N ILE A 54 -11.32 6.20 -24.56
CA ILE A 54 -12.11 5.00 -24.89
C ILE A 54 -13.42 4.99 -24.10
N TRP A 55 -13.35 5.23 -22.79
CA TRP A 55 -14.52 5.28 -21.92
C TRP A 55 -15.53 6.34 -22.38
N LYS A 56 -15.08 7.56 -22.68
CA LYS A 56 -15.95 8.63 -23.20
C LYS A 56 -16.64 8.31 -24.53
N GLN A 57 -16.08 7.43 -25.35
CA GLN A 57 -16.65 7.00 -26.62
C GLN A 57 -17.61 5.81 -26.49
N SER A 58 -17.60 5.13 -25.33
CA SER A 58 -18.50 4.01 -25.02
C SER A 58 -19.81 4.41 -24.36
N ILE A 59 -19.99 5.70 -24.07
CA ILE A 59 -21.20 6.33 -23.52
C ILE A 59 -21.92 7.03 -24.68
#